data_AF-A0A3D6A323-F1
#
_entry.id   AF-A0A3D6A323-F1
#
_cell.length_a   1.000
_cell.length_b   1.000
_cell.length_c   1.000
_cell.angle_alpha   90.00
_cell.angle_beta   90.00
_cell.angle_gamma   90.00
#
_symmetry.space_group_name_H-M   'P 1'
#
loop_
_entity.id
_entity.type
_entity.pdbx_description
1 polymer ?
#
loop_
_entity_poly.entity_id
_entity_poly.type
_entity_poly.pdbx_seq_one_letter_code
_entity_poly.pdbx_strand_id
1 'polypeptide(L)'
;YPWLYVSELKDWRYYSNQKGFYTPNTKQWLNKSDLIAQFTSSLYTSASYSSGNLVSNNNLSAWFDRSIEINGLMLVIAGEVGGQIAVPDEWAKKVAQTVKLLTDPNSEGIDISSQEQMIKVLKGETGTWHAGFSSVQRIAYGSGADYSPNPLTDLGRQSYLGYENFQDSNMMNDMIWYRNSSDGAPNSIGDYDIAEVLEHLMHTIHLYGVPGAVPNSSDALQWDPDFHSGWQTSELYFAVKEAVDNGVFNLADYRDENINSPETYRVVCKEYLYLLNFGMWEFGQEFWENGTLSPEWSDQARTPSGVKELNPLGFSIFNSYIKPILSKPSLSALRSIFQDNDSGISGYQAD
;
A
#
# COMPACT_ATOMS: atom_id res chain seq x y z
N TYR A 1 2.03 -22.71 -51.48
CA TYR A 1 1.36 -23.97 -51.89
C TYR A 1 1.49 -24.07 -53.41
N PRO A 2 2.22 -25.06 -53.94
CA PRO A 2 1.87 -26.46 -53.78
C PRO A 2 3.03 -27.35 -53.32
N TRP A 3 2.61 -28.52 -52.86
CA TRP A 3 3.34 -29.63 -52.29
C TRP A 3 4.36 -30.24 -53.26
N LEU A 4 5.50 -30.67 -52.72
CA LEU A 4 6.33 -31.68 -53.37
C LEU A 4 6.69 -32.80 -52.39
N TYR A 5 6.43 -33.99 -52.89
CA TYR A 5 6.35 -35.31 -52.29
C TYR A 5 7.55 -35.72 -51.43
N VAL A 6 7.21 -36.34 -50.30
CA VAL A 6 8.09 -37.19 -49.51
C VAL A 6 8.24 -38.53 -50.22
N SER A 7 9.45 -38.85 -50.67
CA SER A 7 9.90 -40.23 -50.79
C SER A 7 11.42 -40.26 -50.69
N GLU A 8 11.90 -41.13 -49.79
CA GLU A 8 13.31 -41.52 -49.62
C GLU A 8 14.15 -40.73 -48.61
N LEU A 9 13.66 -40.66 -47.37
CA LEU A 9 14.53 -40.94 -46.23
C LEU A 9 14.08 -42.27 -45.63
N LYS A 10 14.73 -43.33 -46.12
CA LYS A 10 14.72 -44.65 -45.52
C LYS A 10 15.45 -44.58 -44.17
N ASP A 11 14.81 -45.20 -43.19
CA ASP A 11 15.33 -45.66 -41.91
C ASP A 11 15.46 -44.62 -40.80
N TRP A 12 15.03 -45.05 -39.61
CA TRP A 12 14.99 -44.36 -38.32
C TRP A 12 13.78 -43.44 -38.05
N ARG A 13 12.58 -44.03 -38.03
CA ARG A 13 11.49 -43.49 -37.19
C ARG A 13 11.78 -43.81 -35.72
N TYR A 14 12.32 -42.85 -34.97
CA TYR A 14 12.07 -42.82 -33.53
C TYR A 14 10.72 -42.14 -33.31
N TYR A 15 9.66 -42.95 -33.17
CA TYR A 15 8.47 -42.50 -32.46
C TYR A 15 8.85 -42.40 -30.98
N SER A 16 9.29 -41.21 -30.54
CA SER A 16 9.24 -40.88 -29.13
C SER A 16 7.79 -40.56 -28.79
N ASN A 17 7.16 -41.38 -27.96
CA ASN A 17 5.83 -41.12 -27.39
C ASN A 17 5.85 -40.00 -26.32
N GLN A 18 6.95 -39.26 -26.17
CA GLN A 18 7.06 -38.20 -25.18
C GLN A 18 6.56 -36.87 -25.75
N LYS A 19 5.40 -36.42 -25.25
CA LYS A 19 4.97 -35.02 -25.39
C LYS A 19 5.95 -34.14 -24.58
N GLY A 20 6.88 -33.49 -25.27
CA GLY A 20 7.89 -32.61 -24.65
C GLY A 20 8.38 -31.54 -25.62
N PHE A 21 9.03 -30.50 -25.10
CA PHE A 21 9.64 -29.44 -25.91
C PHE A 21 11.11 -29.78 -26.17
N TYR A 22 11.54 -29.72 -27.43
CA TYR A 22 12.93 -29.99 -27.81
C TYR A 22 13.76 -28.70 -27.70
N THR A 23 14.85 -28.74 -26.93
CA THR A 23 15.78 -27.62 -26.78
C THR A 23 16.93 -27.79 -27.78
N PRO A 24 17.07 -26.94 -28.82
CA PRO A 24 18.08 -27.13 -29.87
C PRO A 24 19.52 -27.02 -29.37
N ASN A 25 19.76 -26.19 -28.34
CA ASN A 25 21.09 -25.89 -27.82
C ASN A 25 21.68 -27.05 -27.01
N THR A 26 20.84 -27.76 -26.24
CA THR A 26 21.25 -28.89 -25.40
C THR A 26 20.95 -30.24 -26.05
N LYS A 27 20.20 -30.24 -27.17
CA LYS A 27 19.73 -31.43 -27.89
C LYS A 27 18.93 -32.40 -27.00
N GLN A 28 18.24 -31.88 -25.99
CA GLN A 28 17.45 -32.65 -25.04
C GLN A 28 15.95 -32.41 -25.24
N TRP A 29 15.16 -33.43 -24.93
CA TRP A 29 13.71 -33.33 -24.81
C TRP A 29 13.36 -33.03 -23.37
N LEU A 30 12.76 -31.87 -23.12
CA LEU A 30 12.27 -31.51 -21.80
C LEU A 30 10.94 -32.23 -21.57
N ASN A 31 10.88 -33.00 -20.49
CA ASN A 31 9.62 -33.56 -20.02
C ASN A 31 8.81 -32.46 -19.30
N LYS A 32 7.55 -32.75 -18.98
CA LYS A 32 6.67 -31.79 -18.29
C LYS A 32 7.25 -31.29 -16.96
N SER A 33 7.93 -32.15 -16.20
CA SER A 33 8.59 -31.77 -14.94
C SER A 33 9.80 -30.86 -15.15
N ASP A 34 10.56 -31.02 -16.23
CA ASP A 34 11.70 -30.16 -16.54
C ASP A 34 11.23 -28.76 -16.98
N LEU A 35 10.11 -28.68 -17.70
CA LEU A 35 9.44 -27.43 -18.01
C LEU A 35 8.90 -26.77 -16.75
N ILE A 36 8.23 -27.52 -15.87
CA ILE A 36 7.76 -27.00 -14.59
C ILE A 36 8.94 -26.51 -13.75
N ALA A 37 10.07 -27.23 -13.71
CA ALA A 37 11.27 -26.81 -12.99
C ALA A 37 11.97 -25.58 -13.60
N GLN A 38 11.84 -25.37 -14.92
CA GLN A 38 12.31 -24.14 -15.58
C GLN A 38 11.34 -22.96 -15.39
N PHE A 39 10.05 -23.24 -15.14
CA PHE A 39 9.00 -22.24 -14.89
C PHE A 39 8.66 -22.05 -13.41
N THR A 40 9.22 -22.84 -12.50
CA THR A 40 9.32 -22.49 -11.09
C THR A 40 10.32 -21.35 -11.02
N SER A 41 9.84 -20.13 -11.25
CA SER A 41 10.57 -18.92 -10.91
C SER A 41 11.02 -19.07 -9.46
N SER A 42 12.33 -19.13 -9.24
CA SER A 42 12.84 -18.81 -7.91
C SER A 42 12.22 -17.48 -7.52
N LEU A 43 11.52 -17.43 -6.38
CA LEU A 43 10.98 -16.17 -5.87
C LEU A 43 12.13 -15.15 -5.83
N TYR A 44 11.89 -13.98 -6.40
CA TYR A 44 12.80 -12.86 -6.32
C TYR A 44 13.02 -12.50 -4.86
N THR A 45 14.28 -12.31 -4.51
CA THR A 45 14.72 -11.87 -3.18
C THR A 45 15.85 -10.85 -3.37
N SER A 46 15.86 -9.81 -2.54
CA SER A 46 16.96 -8.86 -2.46
C SER A 46 17.02 -8.26 -1.05
N ALA A 47 18.17 -7.68 -0.69
CA ALA A 47 18.33 -7.01 0.60
C ALA A 47 17.51 -5.71 0.73
N SER A 48 16.91 -5.22 -0.37
CA SER A 48 16.00 -4.08 -0.35
C SER A 48 14.72 -4.42 0.42
N TYR A 49 14.25 -5.66 0.28
CA TYR A 49 13.09 -6.20 0.99
C TYR A 49 13.56 -6.78 2.33
N SER A 50 13.19 -6.13 3.41
CA SER A 50 13.66 -6.46 4.76
C SER A 50 12.50 -6.40 5.74
N SER A 51 12.34 -7.43 6.56
CA SER A 51 11.36 -7.51 7.63
C SER A 51 12.04 -7.67 8.99
N GLY A 52 11.98 -6.61 9.80
CA GLY A 52 12.64 -6.55 11.11
C GLY A 52 11.81 -7.14 12.25
N ASN A 53 12.46 -7.36 13.38
CA ASN A 53 11.76 -7.77 14.60
C ASN A 53 10.97 -6.60 15.22
N LEU A 54 9.91 -6.91 15.95
CA LEU A 54 9.31 -5.97 16.90
C LEU A 54 10.30 -5.77 18.05
N VAL A 55 10.80 -4.54 18.21
CA VAL A 55 11.82 -4.19 19.20
C VAL A 55 11.33 -3.05 20.09
N SER A 56 11.76 -3.06 21.35
CA SER A 56 11.63 -1.88 22.21
C SER A 56 12.49 -0.75 21.66
N ASN A 57 11.92 0.46 21.61
CA ASN A 57 12.58 1.62 21.02
C ASN A 57 12.32 2.88 21.87
N ASN A 58 13.31 3.22 22.69
CA ASN A 58 13.23 4.36 23.61
C ASN A 58 13.64 5.70 22.97
N ASN A 59 13.97 5.70 21.67
CA ASN A 59 14.39 6.90 20.94
C ASN A 59 13.25 7.57 20.16
N LEU A 60 12.02 7.06 20.28
CA LEU A 60 10.85 7.55 19.56
C LEU A 60 10.23 8.76 20.28
N SER A 61 9.50 8.49 21.36
CA SER A 61 8.87 9.49 22.23
C SER A 61 8.36 8.81 23.50
N ALA A 62 7.78 9.57 24.43
CA ALA A 62 7.04 9.01 25.56
C ALA A 62 5.70 8.35 25.16
N TRP A 63 5.27 8.48 23.88
CA TRP A 63 4.02 7.91 23.41
C TRP A 63 4.20 6.53 22.73
N PHE A 64 5.32 6.35 22.02
CA PHE A 64 5.66 5.09 21.34
C PHE A 64 6.77 4.34 22.08
N ASP A 65 6.58 3.05 22.36
CA ASP A 65 7.54 2.25 23.13
C ASP A 65 8.29 1.20 22.30
N ARG A 66 7.81 0.93 21.08
CA ARG A 66 8.30 -0.12 20.20
C ARG A 66 8.18 0.26 18.73
N SER A 67 8.97 -0.41 17.90
CA SER A 67 8.90 -0.27 16.44
C SER A 67 9.17 -1.57 15.69
N ILE A 68 8.73 -1.61 14.43
CA ILE A 68 9.09 -2.62 13.41
C ILE A 68 9.57 -1.89 12.17
N GLU A 69 10.76 -2.22 11.67
CA GLU A 69 11.23 -1.77 10.35
C GLU A 69 10.79 -2.80 9.30
N ILE A 70 10.08 -2.37 8.27
CA ILE A 70 9.54 -3.27 7.24
C ILE A 70 9.51 -2.59 5.87
N ASN A 71 10.26 -3.11 4.91
CA ASN A 71 10.27 -2.67 3.51
C ASN A 71 10.31 -1.13 3.37
N GLY A 72 11.15 -0.50 4.18
CA GLY A 72 11.39 0.95 4.19
C GLY A 72 10.43 1.79 5.03
N LEU A 73 9.38 1.20 5.61
CA LEU A 73 8.55 1.84 6.62
C LEU A 73 9.04 1.54 8.02
N MET A 74 8.99 2.53 8.89
CA MET A 74 9.05 2.33 10.34
C MET A 74 7.63 2.34 10.90
N LEU A 75 7.16 1.19 11.38
CA LEU A 75 5.93 1.12 12.16
C LEU A 75 6.26 1.47 13.61
N VAL A 76 5.61 2.47 14.19
CA VAL A 76 5.77 2.85 15.60
C VAL A 76 4.51 2.54 16.37
N ILE A 77 4.66 1.92 17.54
CA ILE A 77 3.56 1.34 18.30
C ILE A 77 3.40 2.07 19.62
N ALA A 78 2.19 2.55 19.91
CA ALA A 78 1.87 3.18 21.17
C ALA A 78 1.94 2.18 22.32
N GLY A 79 2.57 2.60 23.41
CA GLY A 79 2.66 1.81 24.64
C GLY A 79 1.40 1.92 25.51
N GLU A 80 1.53 1.54 26.78
CA GLU A 80 0.53 1.88 27.80
C GLU A 80 0.68 3.36 28.16
N VAL A 81 -0.16 4.21 27.56
CA VAL A 81 0.04 5.66 27.61
C VAL A 81 -1.28 6.42 27.46
N GLY A 82 -1.36 7.61 28.05
CA GLY A 82 -2.52 8.50 27.93
C GLY A 82 -3.82 7.88 28.46
N GLY A 83 -3.73 6.89 29.36
CA GLY A 83 -4.90 6.16 29.88
C GLY A 83 -5.34 4.96 29.04
N GLN A 84 -4.66 4.65 27.93
CA GLN A 84 -4.90 3.46 27.12
C GLN A 84 -3.98 2.30 27.48
N ILE A 85 -4.44 1.09 27.18
CA ILE A 85 -3.62 -0.11 27.24
C ILE A 85 -2.66 -0.17 26.05
N ALA A 86 -1.56 -0.90 26.22
CA ALA A 86 -0.62 -1.13 25.13
C ALA A 86 -1.27 -1.88 23.96
N VAL A 87 -0.90 -1.50 22.74
CA VAL A 87 -1.28 -2.23 21.52
C VAL A 87 -0.68 -3.64 21.56
N PRO A 88 -1.43 -4.72 21.30
CA PRO A 88 -0.88 -6.06 21.26
C PRO A 88 0.21 -6.23 20.20
N ASP A 89 1.29 -6.95 20.53
CA ASP A 89 2.37 -7.30 19.59
C ASP A 89 1.83 -7.95 18.33
N GLU A 90 0.80 -8.79 18.49
CA GLU A 90 0.19 -9.51 17.38
C GLU A 90 -0.45 -8.54 16.39
N TRP A 91 -1.14 -7.50 16.86
CA TRP A 91 -1.70 -6.48 15.98
C TRP A 91 -0.62 -5.74 15.19
N ALA A 92 0.46 -5.33 15.85
CA ALA A 92 1.60 -4.69 15.18
C ALA A 92 2.20 -5.59 14.08
N LYS A 93 2.30 -6.90 14.35
CA LYS A 93 2.75 -7.90 13.37
C LYS A 93 1.75 -8.13 12.24
N LYS A 94 0.44 -8.05 12.48
CA LYS A 94 -0.58 -8.11 11.42
C LYS A 94 -0.39 -6.94 10.44
N VAL A 95 -0.21 -5.72 10.94
CA VAL A 95 0.09 -4.54 10.10
C VAL A 95 1.39 -4.76 9.32
N ALA A 96 2.47 -5.23 9.97
CA ALA A 96 3.74 -5.51 9.29
C ALA A 96 3.61 -6.60 8.21
N GLN A 97 2.79 -7.62 8.44
CA GLN A 97 2.49 -8.63 7.43
C GLN A 97 1.72 -8.04 6.25
N THR A 98 0.77 -7.13 6.50
CA THR A 98 0.05 -6.42 5.42
C THR A 98 1.02 -5.60 4.57
N VAL A 99 2.03 -4.96 5.16
CA VAL A 99 3.10 -4.30 4.39
C VAL A 99 3.85 -5.29 3.50
N LYS A 100 4.21 -6.49 3.99
CA LYS A 100 4.84 -7.54 3.15
C LYS A 100 3.94 -7.91 1.96
N LEU A 101 2.63 -7.99 2.16
CA LEU A 101 1.66 -8.32 1.11
C LEU A 101 1.48 -7.19 0.09
N LEU A 102 1.62 -5.92 0.51
CA LEU A 102 1.51 -4.74 -0.35
C LEU A 102 2.78 -4.46 -1.16
N THR A 103 3.92 -5.01 -0.73
CA THR A 103 5.22 -4.83 -1.38
C THR A 103 5.86 -6.16 -1.79
N ASP A 104 5.07 -7.14 -2.22
CA ASP A 104 5.56 -8.43 -2.68
C ASP A 104 6.19 -8.28 -4.08
N PRO A 105 7.52 -8.45 -4.25
CA PRO A 105 8.17 -8.33 -5.55
C PRO A 105 7.77 -9.42 -6.55
N ASN A 106 7.13 -10.49 -6.09
CA ASN A 106 6.72 -11.63 -6.90
C ASN A 106 5.28 -11.53 -7.39
N SER A 107 4.56 -10.48 -7.01
CA SER A 107 3.19 -10.26 -7.45
C SER A 107 3.13 -9.89 -8.93
N GLU A 108 2.03 -10.24 -9.59
CA GLU A 108 1.86 -10.00 -11.01
C GLU A 108 1.83 -8.49 -11.32
N GLY A 109 2.64 -8.06 -12.29
CA GLY A 109 2.67 -6.69 -12.77
C GLY A 109 3.60 -5.74 -12.00
N ILE A 110 4.34 -6.25 -11.00
CA ILE A 110 5.34 -5.47 -10.28
C ILE A 110 6.59 -5.23 -11.13
N ASP A 111 6.97 -3.96 -11.25
CA ASP A 111 8.29 -3.54 -11.70
C ASP A 111 9.23 -3.50 -10.48
N ILE A 112 10.08 -4.53 -10.37
CA ILE A 112 10.96 -4.73 -9.21
C ILE A 112 11.84 -3.50 -8.96
N SER A 113 12.41 -2.89 -10.02
CA SER A 113 13.30 -1.73 -9.86
C SER A 113 12.56 -0.52 -9.28
N SER A 114 11.34 -0.27 -9.72
CA SER A 114 10.50 0.82 -9.21
C SER A 114 9.99 0.53 -7.79
N GLN A 115 9.66 -0.72 -7.46
CA GLN A 115 9.27 -1.08 -6.10
C GLN A 115 10.44 -1.00 -5.12
N GLU A 116 11.66 -1.39 -5.52
CA GLU A 116 12.86 -1.15 -4.73
C GLU A 116 13.12 0.35 -4.56
N GLN A 117 12.88 1.16 -5.61
CA GLN A 117 12.98 2.61 -5.51
C GLN A 117 11.93 3.17 -4.55
N MET A 118 10.68 2.69 -4.57
CA MET A 118 9.66 3.05 -3.57
C MET A 118 10.13 2.75 -2.15
N ILE A 119 10.74 1.59 -1.91
CA ILE A 119 11.30 1.23 -0.61
C ILE A 119 12.40 2.21 -0.18
N LYS A 120 13.28 2.63 -1.10
CA LYS A 120 14.30 3.65 -0.81
C LYS A 120 13.69 5.02 -0.52
N VAL A 121 12.65 5.40 -1.27
CA VAL A 121 11.87 6.62 -1.01
C VAL A 121 11.32 6.53 0.39
N LEU A 122 10.60 5.48 0.78
CA LEU A 122 10.05 5.30 2.12
C LEU A 122 11.10 5.39 3.24
N LYS A 123 12.31 4.88 3.00
CA LYS A 123 13.44 5.00 3.96
C LYS A 123 13.98 6.43 4.13
N GLY A 124 13.62 7.36 3.26
CA GLY A 124 14.26 8.68 3.19
C GLY A 124 15.73 8.59 2.77
N GLU A 125 16.09 7.64 1.90
CA GLU A 125 17.48 7.48 1.43
C GLU A 125 17.97 8.73 0.67
N THR A 126 19.29 8.95 0.67
CA THR A 126 19.88 10.08 -0.07
C THR A 126 19.49 10.04 -1.55
N GLY A 127 18.98 11.17 -2.06
CA GLY A 127 18.54 11.30 -3.45
C GLY A 127 17.04 11.11 -3.66
N THR A 128 16.27 10.81 -2.61
CA THR A 128 14.80 10.85 -2.62
C THR A 128 14.30 12.25 -2.26
N TRP A 129 13.02 12.53 -2.50
CA TRP A 129 12.47 13.88 -2.33
C TRP A 129 12.36 14.33 -0.87
N HIS A 130 12.30 13.39 0.08
CA HIS A 130 12.32 13.64 1.52
C HIS A 130 13.55 13.03 2.21
N ALA A 131 14.68 12.98 1.49
CA ALA A 131 15.93 12.41 1.99
C ALA A 131 16.30 12.93 3.40
N GLY A 132 16.58 12.00 4.31
CA GLY A 132 16.87 12.26 5.72
C GLY A 132 15.67 12.16 6.66
N PHE A 133 14.45 11.99 6.14
CA PHE A 133 13.22 11.80 6.92
C PHE A 133 12.63 10.42 6.61
N SER A 134 12.56 9.53 7.60
CA SER A 134 11.94 8.21 7.40
C SER A 134 10.42 8.33 7.29
N SER A 135 9.80 7.50 6.46
CA SER A 135 8.35 7.34 6.43
C SER A 135 7.87 6.46 7.58
N VAL A 136 6.90 6.96 8.34
CA VAL A 136 6.45 6.36 9.60
C VAL A 136 4.94 6.14 9.58
N GLN A 137 4.53 4.90 9.85
CA GLN A 137 3.15 4.57 10.15
C GLN A 137 3.00 4.41 11.66
N ARG A 138 2.09 5.20 12.26
CA ARG A 138 1.77 5.12 13.68
C ARG A 138 0.66 4.09 13.91
N ILE A 139 0.75 3.37 15.03
CA ILE A 139 -0.23 2.34 15.44
C ILE A 139 -0.57 2.58 16.90
N ALA A 140 -1.86 2.71 17.22
CA ALA A 140 -2.34 3.01 18.57
C ALA A 140 -3.65 2.29 18.88
N TYR A 141 -4.09 2.29 20.14
CA TYR A 141 -5.34 1.67 20.60
C TYR A 141 -6.51 2.65 20.57
N GLY A 142 -7.71 2.22 20.16
CA GLY A 142 -8.95 2.99 20.28
C GLY A 142 -9.06 4.13 19.29
N SER A 143 -9.24 5.36 19.76
CA SER A 143 -9.24 6.57 18.95
C SER A 143 -8.46 7.68 19.64
N GLY A 144 -8.16 8.78 18.94
CA GLY A 144 -7.45 9.92 19.56
C GLY A 144 -8.17 10.49 20.79
N ALA A 145 -9.51 10.50 20.78
CA ALA A 145 -10.32 11.03 21.88
C ALA A 145 -10.27 10.16 23.15
N ASP A 146 -9.83 8.90 23.04
CA ASP A 146 -9.73 7.99 24.18
C ASP A 146 -8.46 8.20 25.01
N TYR A 147 -7.53 9.06 24.56
CA TYR A 147 -6.32 9.41 25.28
C TYR A 147 -6.48 10.74 26.04
N SER A 148 -5.87 10.81 27.22
CA SER A 148 -5.73 12.04 27.99
C SER A 148 -4.26 12.33 28.28
N PRO A 149 -3.68 13.35 27.65
CA PRO A 149 -4.27 14.24 26.62
C PRO A 149 -4.37 13.60 25.22
N ASN A 150 -5.27 14.13 24.37
CA ASN A 150 -5.50 13.60 23.02
C ASN A 150 -4.28 13.86 22.09
N PRO A 151 -3.58 12.82 21.61
CA PRO A 151 -2.34 12.91 20.84
C PRO A 151 -2.51 13.46 19.41
N LEU A 152 -3.74 13.63 18.92
CA LEU A 152 -4.00 14.23 17.62
C LEU A 152 -4.04 15.77 17.66
N THR A 153 -4.24 16.34 18.85
CA THR A 153 -4.24 17.81 19.05
C THR A 153 -2.81 18.33 19.21
N ASP A 154 -2.57 19.59 18.82
CA ASP A 154 -1.24 20.22 18.98
C ASP A 154 -0.77 20.18 20.45
N LEU A 155 -1.65 20.53 21.39
CA LEU A 155 -1.34 20.48 22.83
C LEU A 155 -1.05 19.05 23.31
N GLY A 156 -1.78 18.05 22.81
CA GLY A 156 -1.54 16.66 23.15
C GLY A 156 -0.22 16.17 22.60
N ARG A 157 0.12 16.48 21.34
CA ARG A 157 1.44 16.14 20.78
C ARG A 157 2.59 16.71 21.61
N GLN A 158 2.49 17.96 22.01
CA GLN A 158 3.51 18.65 22.83
C GLN A 158 3.63 18.09 24.26
N SER A 159 2.56 17.48 24.78
CA SER A 159 2.55 16.95 26.14
C SER A 159 3.29 15.63 26.30
N TYR A 160 3.39 14.84 25.23
CA TYR A 160 4.14 13.59 25.23
C TYR A 160 5.59 13.89 24.87
N LEU A 161 6.48 13.75 25.85
CA LEU A 161 7.89 14.11 25.71
C LEU A 161 8.49 13.49 24.43
N GLY A 162 9.02 14.34 23.55
CA GLY A 162 9.68 13.95 22.31
C GLY A 162 8.74 13.68 21.12
N TYR A 163 7.41 13.64 21.29
CA TYR A 163 6.51 13.28 20.19
C TYR A 163 6.47 14.36 19.09
N GLU A 164 6.37 15.65 19.44
CA GLU A 164 6.44 16.73 18.44
C GLU A 164 7.76 16.69 17.64
N ASN A 165 8.90 16.60 18.34
CA ASN A 165 10.21 16.46 17.68
C ASN A 165 10.29 15.23 16.77
N PHE A 166 9.76 14.10 17.21
CA PHE A 166 9.73 12.87 16.43
C PHE A 166 8.85 13.01 15.19
N GLN A 167 7.72 13.70 15.30
CA GLN A 167 6.85 14.02 14.18
C GLN A 167 7.53 14.96 13.19
N ASP A 168 8.18 16.02 13.66
CA ASP A 168 8.85 16.99 12.79
C ASP A 168 10.12 16.43 12.13
N SER A 169 10.67 15.33 12.64
CA SER A 169 11.86 14.66 12.08
C SER A 169 11.55 13.47 11.17
N ASN A 170 10.29 13.20 10.86
CA ASN A 170 9.88 12.05 10.05
C ASN A 170 8.69 12.39 9.15
N MET A 171 8.48 11.60 8.09
CA MET A 171 7.28 11.69 7.27
C MET A 171 6.16 10.85 7.89
N MET A 172 5.27 11.47 8.65
CA MET A 172 4.09 10.83 9.24
C MET A 172 2.84 11.65 8.95
N ASN A 173 1.71 10.98 8.73
CA ASN A 173 0.43 11.66 8.48
C ASN A 173 -0.70 11.05 9.28
N ASP A 174 -0.80 9.72 9.27
CA ASP A 174 -2.00 9.03 9.74
C ASP A 174 -1.74 8.05 10.90
N MET A 175 -2.80 7.41 11.39
CA MET A 175 -2.80 6.47 12.50
C MET A 175 -3.59 5.21 12.14
N ILE A 176 -3.04 4.04 12.44
CA ILE A 176 -3.82 2.79 12.45
C ILE A 176 -4.27 2.52 13.88
N TRP A 177 -5.57 2.41 14.07
CA TRP A 177 -6.20 2.14 15.35
C TRP A 177 -6.53 0.65 15.52
N TYR A 178 -5.92 0.03 16.53
CA TYR A 178 -6.37 -1.26 17.03
C TYR A 178 -7.64 -1.08 17.86
N ARG A 179 -8.68 -1.91 17.62
CA ARG A 179 -9.99 -1.79 18.27
C ARG A 179 -10.59 -0.39 18.06
N ASN A 180 -10.51 0.12 16.83
CA ASN A 180 -10.96 1.47 16.50
C ASN A 180 -12.36 1.75 17.09
N SER A 181 -12.47 2.82 17.86
CA SER A 181 -13.65 3.27 18.59
C SER A 181 -14.18 4.62 18.09
N SER A 182 -13.63 5.14 16.99
CA SER A 182 -14.01 6.45 16.42
C SER A 182 -15.50 6.53 16.07
N ASP A 183 -16.09 5.40 15.64
CA ASP A 183 -17.51 5.28 15.30
C ASP A 183 -18.35 4.63 16.43
N GLY A 184 -17.84 4.62 17.66
CA GLY A 184 -18.56 4.18 18.85
C GLY A 184 -17.92 3.01 19.58
N ALA A 185 -18.55 1.83 19.52
CA ALA A 185 -18.05 0.67 20.27
C ALA A 185 -16.73 0.17 19.65
N PRO A 186 -15.75 -0.30 20.45
CA PRO A 186 -14.49 -0.79 19.92
C PRO A 186 -14.68 -1.92 18.90
N ASN A 187 -14.11 -1.75 17.71
CA ASN A 187 -14.26 -2.70 16.59
C ASN A 187 -13.85 -4.13 17.00
N SER A 188 -14.57 -5.12 16.47
CA SER A 188 -14.26 -6.55 16.63
C SER A 188 -14.47 -7.34 15.35
N ILE A 189 -14.64 -6.67 14.21
CA ILE A 189 -14.99 -7.28 12.93
C ILE A 189 -13.76 -7.22 12.02
N GLY A 190 -13.38 -8.38 11.48
CA GLY A 190 -12.14 -8.52 10.73
C GLY A 190 -12.10 -7.71 9.44
N ASP A 191 -13.21 -7.63 8.70
CA ASP A 191 -13.27 -6.83 7.46
C ASP A 191 -13.13 -5.31 7.74
N TYR A 192 -13.62 -4.82 8.89
CA TYR A 192 -13.37 -3.45 9.32
C TYR A 192 -11.90 -3.21 9.71
N ASP A 193 -11.25 -4.18 10.38
CA ASP A 193 -9.81 -4.10 10.66
C ASP A 193 -8.97 -4.10 9.37
N ILE A 194 -9.39 -4.82 8.33
CA ILE A 194 -8.75 -4.80 7.02
C ILE A 194 -8.89 -3.42 6.37
N ALA A 195 -10.08 -2.83 6.39
CA ALA A 195 -10.33 -1.49 5.85
C ALA A 195 -9.41 -0.45 6.52
N GLU A 196 -9.42 -0.40 7.86
CA GLU A 196 -8.56 0.46 8.68
C GLU A 196 -7.08 0.35 8.29
N VAL A 197 -6.56 -0.89 8.30
CA VAL A 197 -5.14 -1.12 8.04
C VAL A 197 -4.76 -0.76 6.60
N LEU A 198 -5.59 -1.12 5.62
CA LEU A 198 -5.29 -0.83 4.22
C LEU A 198 -5.40 0.66 3.91
N GLU A 199 -6.42 1.35 4.40
CA GLU A 199 -6.62 2.78 4.19
C GLU A 199 -5.42 3.58 4.72
N HIS A 200 -5.09 3.42 6.00
CA HIS A 200 -4.03 4.23 6.61
C HIS A 200 -2.63 3.85 6.11
N LEU A 201 -2.36 2.56 5.80
CA LEU A 201 -1.13 2.19 5.10
C LEU A 201 -1.07 2.82 3.71
N MET A 202 -2.18 2.84 2.97
CA MET A 202 -2.25 3.51 1.67
C MET A 202 -2.02 5.01 1.80
N HIS A 203 -2.60 5.68 2.80
CA HIS A 203 -2.29 7.09 3.07
C HIS A 203 -0.79 7.31 3.25
N THR A 204 -0.13 6.50 4.06
CA THR A 204 1.33 6.64 4.28
C THR A 204 2.14 6.32 3.01
N ILE A 205 1.85 5.21 2.33
CA ILE A 205 2.63 4.76 1.18
C ILE A 205 2.37 5.63 -0.06
N HIS A 206 1.13 6.02 -0.33
CA HIS A 206 0.78 6.89 -1.44
C HIS A 206 1.40 8.27 -1.32
N LEU A 207 1.43 8.85 -0.11
CA LEU A 207 2.02 10.16 0.09
C LEU A 207 3.54 10.12 0.12
N TYR A 208 4.14 9.13 0.78
CA TYR A 208 5.57 9.15 1.10
C TYR A 208 6.41 8.06 0.42
N GLY A 209 5.80 7.20 -0.41
CA GLY A 209 6.50 6.14 -1.14
C GLY A 209 6.33 6.23 -2.65
N VAL A 210 5.13 6.51 -3.14
CA VAL A 210 4.83 6.53 -4.59
C VAL A 210 5.49 7.71 -5.33
N PRO A 211 5.50 8.95 -4.81
CA PRO A 211 6.21 10.06 -5.46
C PRO A 211 7.71 9.79 -5.46
N GLY A 212 8.32 9.71 -6.65
CA GLY A 212 9.74 9.37 -6.84
C GLY A 212 10.05 7.88 -6.98
N ALA A 213 9.07 6.97 -6.87
CA ALA A 213 9.28 5.53 -7.07
C ALA A 213 9.42 5.14 -8.55
N VAL A 214 8.54 5.68 -9.40
CA VAL A 214 8.51 5.44 -10.85
C VAL A 214 9.03 6.70 -11.55
N PRO A 215 9.74 6.61 -12.69
CA PRO A 215 10.16 7.80 -13.43
C PRO A 215 9.02 8.80 -13.63
N ASN A 216 9.31 10.08 -13.35
CA ASN A 216 8.39 11.22 -13.40
C ASN A 216 7.31 11.26 -12.30
N SER A 217 7.18 10.24 -11.42
CA SER A 217 6.11 10.24 -10.41
C SER A 217 6.25 11.34 -9.36
N SER A 218 7.47 11.87 -9.13
CA SER A 218 7.69 13.02 -8.24
C SER A 218 7.03 14.31 -8.76
N ASP A 219 6.99 14.52 -10.08
CA ASP A 219 6.36 15.70 -10.68
C ASP A 219 4.85 15.46 -10.91
N ALA A 220 4.48 14.21 -11.21
CA ALA A 220 3.10 13.84 -11.44
C ALA A 220 2.24 13.84 -10.17
N LEU A 221 2.82 13.47 -9.00
CA LEU A 221 2.10 13.21 -7.75
C LEU A 221 2.40 14.23 -6.65
N GLN A 222 2.39 15.50 -7.02
CA GLN A 222 2.64 16.63 -6.12
C GLN A 222 1.42 16.90 -5.22
N TRP A 223 1.30 16.14 -4.12
CA TRP A 223 0.14 16.19 -3.22
C TRP A 223 0.24 17.28 -2.13
N ASP A 224 1.45 17.67 -1.73
CA ASP A 224 1.67 18.66 -0.66
C ASP A 224 2.08 20.02 -1.24
N PRO A 225 1.24 21.07 -1.10
CA PRO A 225 1.58 22.43 -1.53
C PRO A 225 2.82 23.04 -0.86
N ASP A 226 3.19 22.59 0.35
CA ASP A 226 4.36 23.13 1.07
C ASP A 226 5.68 22.59 0.48
N PHE A 227 5.66 21.38 -0.08
CA PHE A 227 6.82 20.78 -0.74
C PHE A 227 6.82 20.97 -2.26
N HIS A 228 5.65 21.22 -2.86
CA HIS A 228 5.48 21.20 -4.30
C HIS A 228 4.79 22.46 -4.82
N SER A 229 5.56 23.50 -5.14
CA SER A 229 5.01 24.76 -5.67
C SER A 229 4.24 24.62 -7.00
N GLY A 230 4.43 23.51 -7.72
CA GLY A 230 3.78 23.20 -9.01
C GLY A 230 2.48 22.38 -8.89
N TRP A 231 1.98 22.12 -7.67
CA TRP A 231 0.92 21.15 -7.42
C TRP A 231 -0.32 21.34 -8.31
N GLN A 232 -0.74 22.58 -8.57
CA GLN A 232 -1.90 22.93 -9.42
C GLN A 232 -1.75 22.58 -10.91
N THR A 233 -0.57 22.13 -11.32
CA THR A 233 -0.26 21.70 -12.69
C THR A 233 0.18 20.25 -12.77
N SER A 234 0.16 19.54 -11.65
CA SER A 234 0.50 18.12 -11.58
C SER A 234 -0.60 17.23 -12.19
N GLU A 235 -0.24 16.02 -12.61
CA GLU A 235 -1.21 15.02 -13.08
C GLU A 235 -2.23 14.70 -11.98
N LEU A 236 -1.77 14.60 -10.73
CA LEU A 236 -2.63 14.36 -9.57
C LEU A 236 -3.69 15.45 -9.42
N TYR A 237 -3.32 16.73 -9.50
CA TYR A 237 -4.30 17.81 -9.42
C TYR A 237 -5.39 17.69 -10.50
N PHE A 238 -5.00 17.43 -11.75
CA PHE A 238 -5.98 17.26 -12.82
C PHE A 238 -6.85 16.02 -12.64
N ALA A 239 -6.29 14.92 -12.11
CA ALA A 239 -7.04 13.69 -11.86
C ALA A 239 -8.08 13.85 -10.75
N VAL A 240 -7.71 14.50 -9.63
CA VAL A 240 -8.65 14.81 -8.54
C VAL A 240 -9.71 15.79 -9.04
N LYS A 241 -9.31 16.83 -9.78
CA LYS A 241 -10.26 17.79 -10.37
C LYS A 241 -11.28 17.10 -11.28
N GLU A 242 -10.83 16.20 -12.15
CA GLU A 242 -11.72 15.41 -13.02
C GLU A 242 -12.69 14.55 -12.19
N ALA A 243 -12.21 13.93 -11.11
CA ALA A 243 -13.06 13.12 -10.23
C ALA A 243 -14.15 13.98 -9.56
N VAL A 244 -13.82 15.19 -9.11
CA VAL A 244 -14.79 16.13 -8.52
C VAL A 244 -15.78 16.62 -9.57
N ASP A 245 -15.29 17.08 -10.73
CA ASP A 245 -16.13 17.62 -11.80
C ASP A 245 -17.12 16.57 -12.35
N ASN A 246 -16.72 15.29 -12.37
CA ASN A 246 -17.55 14.18 -12.82
C ASN A 246 -18.41 13.56 -11.69
N GLY A 247 -18.35 14.08 -10.47
CA GLY A 247 -19.12 13.56 -9.33
C GLY A 247 -18.67 12.18 -8.85
N VAL A 248 -17.41 11.80 -9.14
CA VAL A 248 -16.77 10.59 -8.63
C VAL A 248 -16.30 10.79 -7.18
N PHE A 249 -15.71 11.94 -6.88
CA PHE A 249 -15.27 12.31 -5.54
C PHE A 249 -16.07 13.52 -5.05
N ASN A 250 -16.69 13.42 -3.88
CA ASN A 250 -17.43 14.53 -3.28
C ASN A 250 -16.55 15.27 -2.26
N LEU A 251 -16.47 16.59 -2.40
CA LEU A 251 -15.71 17.45 -1.48
C LEU A 251 -16.48 17.80 -0.20
N ALA A 252 -17.73 17.36 -0.05
CA ALA A 252 -18.46 17.50 1.21
C ALA A 252 -17.61 16.92 2.35
N ASP A 253 -17.52 17.64 3.47
CA ASP A 253 -16.71 17.35 4.65
C ASP A 253 -15.19 17.61 4.51
N TYR A 254 -14.73 18.04 3.33
CA TYR A 254 -13.34 18.41 3.08
C TYR A 254 -13.08 19.91 3.22
N ARG A 255 -12.80 20.36 4.45
CA ARG A 255 -12.31 21.72 4.75
C ARG A 255 -13.24 22.80 4.20
N ASP A 256 -12.78 23.59 3.23
CA ASP A 256 -13.55 24.66 2.58
C ASP A 256 -14.18 24.24 1.25
N GLU A 257 -14.15 22.93 0.96
CA GLU A 257 -14.74 22.28 -0.21
C GLU A 257 -14.19 22.81 -1.55
N ASN A 258 -13.01 23.46 -1.52
CA ASN A 258 -12.35 24.01 -2.67
C ASN A 258 -10.99 23.35 -2.90
N ILE A 259 -10.91 22.48 -3.91
CA ILE A 259 -9.66 21.82 -4.32
C ILE A 259 -8.51 22.80 -4.66
N ASN A 260 -8.81 24.08 -4.92
CA ASN A 260 -7.77 25.09 -5.17
C ASN A 260 -7.17 25.68 -3.88
N SER A 261 -7.75 25.37 -2.72
CA SER A 261 -7.21 25.77 -1.43
C SER A 261 -6.13 24.76 -1.00
N PRO A 262 -4.91 25.21 -0.66
CA PRO A 262 -3.79 24.31 -0.32
C PRO A 262 -4.13 23.26 0.76
N GLU A 263 -4.78 23.70 1.85
CA GLU A 263 -5.15 22.80 2.95
C GLU A 263 -6.19 21.76 2.56
N THR A 264 -7.14 22.14 1.70
CA THR A 264 -8.17 21.23 1.18
C THR A 264 -7.54 20.23 0.21
N TYR A 265 -6.72 20.71 -0.72
CA TYR A 265 -6.01 19.87 -1.69
C TYR A 265 -5.16 18.79 -1.01
N ARG A 266 -4.41 19.15 0.03
CA ARG A 266 -3.56 18.23 0.78
C ARG A 266 -4.36 17.05 1.35
N VAL A 267 -5.50 17.34 1.98
CA VAL A 267 -6.36 16.30 2.57
C VAL A 267 -7.05 15.48 1.49
N VAL A 268 -7.61 16.14 0.47
CA VAL A 268 -8.32 15.47 -0.63
C VAL A 268 -7.41 14.53 -1.41
N CYS A 269 -6.15 14.90 -1.68
CA CYS A 269 -5.22 14.04 -2.43
C CYS A 269 -4.92 12.73 -1.70
N LYS A 270 -4.80 12.79 -0.36
CA LYS A 270 -4.58 11.62 0.49
C LYS A 270 -5.72 10.62 0.31
N GLU A 271 -6.95 11.10 0.51
CA GLU A 271 -8.15 10.27 0.43
C GLU A 271 -8.41 9.79 -1.00
N TYR A 272 -8.28 10.68 -1.99
CA TYR A 272 -8.44 10.35 -3.40
C TYR A 272 -7.54 9.20 -3.86
N LEU A 273 -6.25 9.20 -3.48
CA LEU A 273 -5.32 8.15 -3.88
C LEU A 273 -5.69 6.78 -3.27
N TYR A 274 -6.13 6.77 -2.01
CA TYR A 274 -6.68 5.58 -1.37
C TYR A 274 -7.94 5.07 -2.09
N LEU A 275 -8.94 5.93 -2.29
CA LEU A 275 -10.21 5.57 -2.92
C LEU A 275 -10.04 5.11 -4.37
N LEU A 276 -9.15 5.79 -5.12
CA LEU A 276 -8.75 5.38 -6.46
C LEU A 276 -8.16 3.96 -6.44
N ASN A 277 -7.23 3.68 -5.54
CA ASN A 277 -6.62 2.36 -5.43
C ASN A 277 -7.66 1.30 -5.03
N PHE A 278 -8.56 1.61 -4.09
CA PHE A 278 -9.67 0.74 -3.70
C PHE A 278 -10.63 0.45 -4.85
N GLY A 279 -11.00 1.45 -5.66
CA GLY A 279 -11.82 1.26 -6.85
C GLY A 279 -11.12 0.41 -7.92
N MET A 280 -9.81 0.59 -8.09
CA MET A 280 -8.99 -0.20 -9.02
C MET A 280 -8.73 -1.63 -8.54
N TRP A 281 -8.78 -1.87 -7.24
CA TRP A 281 -8.69 -3.21 -6.63
C TRP A 281 -10.05 -3.82 -6.32
N GLU A 282 -11.15 -3.09 -6.51
CA GLU A 282 -12.52 -3.49 -6.14
C GLU A 282 -12.67 -3.80 -4.64
N PHE A 283 -11.74 -3.33 -3.81
CA PHE A 283 -11.73 -3.58 -2.36
C PHE A 283 -12.85 -2.85 -1.63
N GLY A 284 -13.33 -1.72 -2.18
CA GLY A 284 -14.49 -1.04 -1.62
C GLY A 284 -15.76 -1.89 -1.62
N GLN A 285 -15.91 -2.83 -2.56
CA GLN A 285 -17.05 -3.76 -2.58
C GLN A 285 -16.96 -4.83 -1.50
N GLU A 286 -15.78 -5.04 -0.93
CA GLU A 286 -15.49 -6.09 0.05
C GLU A 286 -15.42 -5.54 1.48
N PHE A 287 -14.85 -4.36 1.66
CA PHE A 287 -14.46 -3.85 2.98
C PHE A 287 -15.16 -2.57 3.42
N TRP A 288 -15.76 -1.79 2.52
CA TRP A 288 -16.62 -0.68 2.95
C TRP A 288 -17.93 -1.21 3.50
N GLU A 289 -18.51 -0.48 4.46
CA GLU A 289 -19.81 -0.83 5.00
C GLU A 289 -20.85 -0.88 3.86
N ASN A 290 -21.58 -1.99 3.76
CA ASN A 290 -22.52 -2.26 2.67
C ASN A 290 -21.91 -2.17 1.25
N GLY A 291 -20.58 -2.22 1.13
CA GLY A 291 -19.84 -2.12 -0.12
C GLY A 291 -19.85 -0.72 -0.75
N THR A 292 -20.19 0.33 -0.02
CA THR A 292 -20.33 1.69 -0.57
C THR A 292 -19.68 2.73 0.33
N LEU A 293 -19.19 3.80 -0.31
CA LEU A 293 -18.75 5.02 0.36
C LEU A 293 -19.53 6.24 -0.20
N SER A 294 -20.65 6.01 -0.86
CA SER A 294 -21.47 7.09 -1.41
C SER A 294 -22.04 7.95 -0.27
N PRO A 295 -22.02 9.30 -0.37
CA PRO A 295 -21.70 10.09 -1.57
C PRO A 295 -20.24 10.48 -1.72
N GLU A 296 -19.35 10.12 -0.79
CA GLU A 296 -17.93 10.49 -0.82
C GLU A 296 -17.21 9.95 -2.07
N TRP A 297 -17.36 8.65 -2.33
CA TRP A 297 -16.93 8.01 -3.58
C TRP A 297 -18.12 7.41 -4.32
N SER A 298 -18.26 7.75 -5.60
CA SER A 298 -19.37 7.26 -6.42
C SER A 298 -19.34 5.75 -6.59
N ASP A 299 -20.50 5.12 -6.39
CA ASP A 299 -20.66 3.68 -6.60
C ASP A 299 -20.36 3.24 -8.04
N GLN A 300 -20.42 4.17 -9.00
CA GLN A 300 -20.13 3.91 -10.41
C GLN A 300 -18.62 3.80 -10.68
N ALA A 301 -17.76 4.27 -9.77
CA ALA A 301 -16.30 4.27 -9.89
C ALA A 301 -15.62 3.26 -8.94
N ARG A 302 -16.33 2.19 -8.51
CA ARG A 302 -15.78 1.15 -7.61
C ARG A 302 -15.16 -0.05 -8.34
N THR A 303 -14.97 0.07 -9.65
CA THR A 303 -14.35 -0.95 -10.50
C THR A 303 -13.35 -0.28 -11.44
N PRO A 304 -12.33 -1.02 -11.95
CA PRO A 304 -11.41 -0.48 -12.95
C PRO A 304 -12.11 0.10 -14.18
N SER A 305 -13.20 -0.53 -14.63
CA SER A 305 -13.98 -0.04 -15.77
C SER A 305 -14.70 1.28 -15.44
N GLY A 306 -15.29 1.37 -14.26
CA GLY A 306 -15.96 2.58 -13.77
C GLY A 306 -15.00 3.75 -13.59
N VAL A 307 -13.84 3.50 -12.97
CA VAL A 307 -12.77 4.51 -12.86
C VAL A 307 -12.29 4.94 -14.24
N LYS A 308 -12.07 4.01 -15.17
CA LYS A 308 -11.63 4.34 -16.54
C LYS A 308 -12.64 5.22 -17.29
N GLU A 309 -13.93 5.01 -17.08
CA GLU A 309 -14.99 5.75 -17.74
C GLU A 309 -15.17 7.15 -17.12
N LEU A 310 -15.20 7.23 -15.79
CA LEU A 310 -15.59 8.45 -15.07
C LEU A 310 -14.41 9.27 -14.55
N ASN A 311 -13.22 8.69 -14.43
CA ASN A 311 -11.99 9.36 -14.02
C ASN A 311 -10.76 8.79 -14.75
N PRO A 312 -10.71 8.91 -16.10
CA PRO A 312 -9.62 8.37 -16.92
C PRO A 312 -8.23 8.89 -16.53
N LEU A 313 -8.10 10.10 -15.99
CA LEU A 313 -6.81 10.60 -15.47
C LEU A 313 -6.38 9.83 -14.22
N GLY A 314 -7.30 9.56 -13.30
CA GLY A 314 -7.07 8.68 -12.15
C GLY A 314 -6.69 7.26 -12.57
N PHE A 315 -7.40 6.70 -13.55
CA PHE A 315 -7.05 5.41 -14.15
C PHE A 315 -5.61 5.41 -14.69
N SER A 316 -5.19 6.49 -15.34
CA SER A 316 -3.82 6.65 -15.85
C SER A 316 -2.79 6.72 -14.72
N ILE A 317 -3.05 7.50 -13.66
CA ILE A 317 -2.18 7.59 -12.47
C ILE A 317 -1.98 6.20 -11.86
N PHE A 318 -3.06 5.47 -11.61
CA PHE A 318 -2.97 4.15 -10.98
C PHE A 318 -2.10 3.20 -11.82
N ASN A 319 -2.36 3.11 -13.13
CA ASN A 319 -1.62 2.17 -13.98
C ASN A 319 -0.16 2.58 -14.19
N SER A 320 0.14 3.87 -14.17
CA SER A 320 1.49 4.39 -14.44
C SER A 320 2.37 4.37 -13.19
N TYR A 321 1.82 4.71 -12.03
CA TYR A 321 2.63 5.02 -10.85
C TYR A 321 2.35 4.13 -9.65
N ILE A 322 1.16 3.53 -9.52
CA ILE A 322 0.78 2.74 -8.32
C ILE A 322 0.90 1.24 -8.60
N LYS A 323 0.22 0.76 -9.66
CA LYS A 323 0.19 -0.65 -10.08
C LYS A 323 1.58 -1.28 -10.23
N PRO A 324 2.61 -0.60 -10.76
CA PRO A 324 3.93 -1.21 -10.90
C PRO A 324 4.65 -1.45 -9.58
N ILE A 325 4.23 -0.84 -8.47
CA ILE A 325 4.98 -0.87 -7.20
C ILE A 325 4.18 -1.39 -6.01
N LEU A 326 2.85 -1.42 -6.08
CA LEU A 326 1.99 -2.02 -5.04
C LEU A 326 1.39 -3.33 -5.53
N SER A 327 1.64 -4.39 -4.76
CA SER A 327 1.02 -5.70 -4.99
C SER A 327 -0.35 -5.74 -4.35
N LYS A 328 -1.36 -6.17 -5.10
CA LYS A 328 -2.73 -6.37 -4.60
C LYS A 328 -2.76 -7.63 -3.72
N PRO A 329 -2.99 -7.53 -2.40
CA PRO A 329 -3.13 -8.71 -1.54
C PRO A 329 -4.38 -9.51 -1.92
N SER A 330 -4.37 -10.84 -1.71
CA SER A 330 -5.59 -11.61 -1.88
C SER A 330 -6.54 -11.41 -0.70
N LEU A 331 -7.85 -11.40 -0.96
CA LEU A 331 -8.87 -11.31 0.10
C LEU A 331 -8.73 -12.43 1.13
N SER A 332 -8.37 -13.64 0.69
CA SER A 332 -8.15 -14.78 1.58
C SER A 332 -6.94 -14.61 2.48
N ALA A 333 -5.84 -14.00 2.00
CA ALA A 333 -4.69 -13.69 2.84
C ALA A 333 -5.07 -12.66 3.90
N LEU A 334 -5.73 -11.57 3.51
CA LEU A 334 -6.19 -10.53 4.44
C LEU A 334 -7.15 -11.10 5.50
N ARG A 335 -8.22 -11.79 5.09
CA ARG A 335 -9.21 -12.40 6.01
C ARG A 335 -8.65 -13.52 6.87
N SER A 336 -7.52 -14.13 6.49
CA SER A 336 -6.84 -15.10 7.35
C SER A 336 -6.12 -14.43 8.54
N ILE A 337 -5.57 -13.23 8.30
CA ILE A 337 -4.84 -12.41 9.28
C ILE A 337 -5.82 -11.69 10.22
N PHE A 338 -6.87 -11.11 9.64
CA PHE A 338 -7.88 -10.30 10.32
C PHE A 338 -9.20 -11.06 10.34
N GLN A 339 -9.36 -11.93 11.34
CA GLN A 339 -10.63 -12.61 11.62
C GLN A 339 -11.35 -11.91 12.76
N ASP A 340 -12.67 -12.05 12.79
CA ASP A 340 -13.51 -11.51 13.86
C ASP A 340 -12.99 -11.85 15.26
N ASN A 341 -13.19 -10.91 16.18
CA ASN A 341 -12.75 -10.97 17.56
C ASN A 341 -11.23 -11.22 17.69
N ASP A 342 -10.45 -10.65 16.78
CA ASP A 342 -8.99 -10.74 16.74
C ASP A 342 -8.42 -12.16 16.63
N SER A 343 -9.23 -13.15 16.24
CA SER A 343 -8.86 -14.57 16.29
C SER A 343 -7.82 -15.00 15.24
N GLY A 344 -7.61 -14.18 14.21
CA GLY A 344 -6.59 -14.39 13.19
C GLY A 344 -5.17 -14.13 13.72
N ILE A 345 -4.19 -14.76 13.08
CA ILE A 345 -2.76 -14.57 13.39
C ILE A 345 -2.05 -13.96 12.18
N SER A 346 -1.07 -13.10 12.45
CA SER A 346 -0.27 -12.41 11.44
C SER A 346 0.51 -13.35 10.54
N GLY A 347 1.07 -14.43 11.09
CA GLY A 347 2.05 -15.24 10.37
C GLY A 347 3.34 -14.49 10.05
N TYR A 348 3.53 -13.28 10.63
CA TYR A 348 4.70 -12.45 10.38
C TYR A 348 5.97 -13.14 10.87
N GLN A 349 6.96 -13.21 9.98
CA GLN A 349 8.31 -13.67 10.29
C GLN A 349 9.27 -12.56 9.87
N ALA A 350 10.11 -12.13 10.82
CA ALA A 350 11.27 -11.30 10.53
C ALA A 350 12.35 -12.15 9.84
N ASP A 351 13.21 -11.50 9.06
CA ASP A 351 14.30 -12.14 8.30
C ASP A 351 15.56 -12.42 9.13
#